data_AF-C0G358-F1
#
_entry.id   AF-C0G358-F1
#
_cell.length_a   1.000
_cell.length_b   1.000
_cell.length_c   1.000
_cell.angle_alpha   90.00
_cell.angle_beta   90.00
_cell.angle_gamma   90.00
#
_symmetry.space_group_name_H-M   'P 1'
#
loop_
_entity.id
_entity.type
_entity.pdbx_description
1 polymer ?
#
loop_
_entity_poly.entity_id
_entity_poly.type
_entity_poly.pdbx_seq_one_letter_code
_entity_poly.pdbx_strand_id
1 'polypeptide(L)'
;MMSKSLRIWFAAVAFSGIALSGAAANPSIAVDVATGKVYEQQDAFQRWYPASLTKMMTAYVTFRALQSGQMTLESPVRMTVNASKEPPSKMGYKPGSIMTLDTALNIMLVKSANDVSVAVAEAVGGTEAAFVQRMNAEARRLGMFGSHFANPNGLHDPNNYTTARDLAVFAVQLRREFPQYAHYFATEAIDPGAGKKVEANYNILLGRYDGADGMKTGFVCASGFNLAGSATRNGRTVLAIVLGADRQETRAIQAAQMMTDAFRARSSGGPTLATLRPAQTANLNQAVDMRKAICSEQASEGVIELADGCLCCTVRGELVDTLADLIDRLQTGRIKALKRVIIETTGLADPAPVLHSIMGHPLLTQVFRLDGVLATVDAVNGMATLDNHEEAVKQAAMADRIILTKTDLPEAQAGLPALKARLRTLNPGADILEAGEERTGYAALFECGLYNPQTKSADVRRWLKAEAYEDEHHGHGHVCGPDCGHDHHHHDHHHDHHNDQGYAHHHHHDDAIRSFSLRHDAPIPVSTFEMFLDLLRSTHGEKLLRMKGIVQIAEDPDRPVVIHGVQKIFHPPARLPQWPQGKRETLLVLIVKDLPEAYVRELFDAFLGRPGLDRPDRAAMTENPLAIPGFSPRR
;
A
#
# COMPACT_ATOMS: atom_id res chain seq x y z
N MET A 1 -21.01 -74.29 24.59
CA MET A 1 -19.65 -73.75 24.89
C MET A 1 -19.34 -72.70 23.83
N MET A 2 -19.53 -71.40 24.17
CA MET A 2 -18.48 -70.36 24.27
C MET A 2 -17.93 -69.91 22.90
N SER A 3 -17.78 -68.63 22.53
CA SER A 3 -18.18 -67.33 23.08
C SER A 3 -17.76 -66.24 22.05
N LYS A 4 -18.36 -65.04 22.17
CA LYS A 4 -17.81 -63.71 21.81
C LYS A 4 -17.65 -63.37 20.32
N SER A 5 -18.49 -62.50 19.77
CA SER A 5 -18.34 -61.02 19.74
C SER A 5 -17.68 -60.52 18.45
N LEU A 6 -18.44 -59.97 17.50
CA LEU A 6 -18.27 -58.58 17.05
C LEU A 6 -19.42 -58.19 16.10
N ARG A 7 -20.26 -57.25 16.56
CA ARG A 7 -21.20 -56.50 15.72
C ARG A 7 -20.41 -55.39 15.04
N ILE A 8 -20.32 -55.40 13.72
CA ILE A 8 -19.87 -54.23 12.95
C ILE A 8 -21.12 -53.57 12.37
N TRP A 9 -21.47 -52.43 12.98
CA TRP A 9 -22.43 -51.47 12.44
C TRP A 9 -21.79 -50.75 11.25
N PHE A 10 -22.39 -50.84 10.07
CA PHE A 10 -22.12 -49.90 8.97
C PHE A 10 -22.74 -48.55 9.35
N ALA A 11 -21.92 -47.65 9.90
CA ALA A 11 -22.27 -46.25 10.05
C ALA A 11 -22.20 -45.57 8.67
N ALA A 12 -23.32 -44.98 8.26
CA ALA A 12 -23.44 -44.17 7.07
C ALA A 12 -22.44 -43.00 7.11
N VAL A 13 -21.73 -42.81 6.00
CA VAL A 13 -20.86 -41.65 5.76
C VAL A 13 -21.73 -40.40 5.74
N ALA A 14 -21.66 -39.61 6.82
CA ALA A 14 -22.16 -38.26 6.85
C ALA A 14 -21.24 -37.39 5.98
N PHE A 15 -21.70 -37.08 4.77
CA PHE A 15 -21.14 -36.01 3.94
C PHE A 15 -21.54 -34.67 4.59
N SER A 16 -20.80 -34.27 5.62
CA SER A 16 -21.02 -32.98 6.29
C SER A 16 -20.54 -31.85 5.39
N GLY A 17 -21.53 -31.19 4.78
CA GLY A 17 -21.56 -29.80 4.34
C GLY A 17 -20.22 -29.16 3.97
N ILE A 18 -19.99 -29.03 2.66
CA ILE A 18 -19.27 -27.88 2.12
C ILE A 18 -19.95 -26.65 2.72
N ALA A 19 -19.26 -25.95 3.61
CA ALA A 19 -19.66 -24.62 4.02
C ALA A 19 -19.76 -23.79 2.74
N LEU A 20 -21.00 -23.45 2.37
CA LEU A 20 -21.28 -22.42 1.38
C LEU A 20 -20.54 -21.17 1.84
N SER A 21 -19.41 -20.91 1.19
CA SER A 21 -18.79 -19.60 1.19
C SER A 21 -19.93 -18.62 0.90
N GLY A 22 -20.22 -17.71 1.84
CA GLY A 22 -21.23 -16.68 1.59
C GLY A 22 -20.84 -15.97 0.30
N ALA A 23 -21.60 -16.20 -0.77
CA ALA A 23 -21.33 -15.57 -2.05
C ALA A 23 -21.35 -14.05 -1.83
N ALA A 24 -20.17 -13.42 -1.95
CA ALA A 24 -20.07 -11.97 -1.97
C ALA A 24 -20.81 -11.51 -3.24
N ALA A 25 -22.02 -10.98 -3.08
CA ALA A 25 -22.80 -10.49 -4.21
C ALA A 25 -22.07 -9.30 -4.84
N ASN A 26 -21.72 -9.40 -6.12
CA ASN A 26 -21.18 -8.31 -6.94
C ASN A 26 -22.09 -8.12 -8.17
N PRO A 27 -23.26 -7.47 -8.00
CA PRO A 27 -24.22 -7.34 -9.08
C PRO A 27 -23.64 -6.56 -10.26
N SER A 28 -23.79 -7.10 -11.46
CA SER A 28 -23.26 -6.47 -12.67
C SER A 28 -24.12 -6.74 -13.89
N ILE A 29 -24.04 -5.87 -14.89
CA ILE A 29 -24.72 -6.05 -16.18
C ILE A 29 -24.01 -5.26 -17.29
N ALA A 30 -23.87 -5.88 -18.47
CA ALA A 30 -23.36 -5.24 -19.68
C ALA A 30 -24.41 -5.24 -20.79
N VAL A 31 -24.64 -4.07 -21.40
CA VAL A 31 -25.71 -3.85 -22.38
C VAL A 31 -25.28 -3.01 -23.57
N ASP A 32 -25.88 -3.27 -24.73
CA ASP A 32 -25.80 -2.42 -25.91
C ASP A 32 -26.78 -1.23 -25.78
N VAL A 33 -26.29 0.00 -25.95
CA VAL A 33 -27.15 1.20 -25.77
C VAL A 33 -28.17 1.35 -26.89
N ALA A 34 -27.89 0.92 -28.12
CA ALA A 34 -28.81 1.11 -29.26
C ALA A 34 -29.94 0.08 -29.27
N THR A 35 -29.62 -1.16 -28.91
CA THR A 35 -30.57 -2.29 -28.99
C THR A 35 -31.16 -2.70 -27.64
N GLY A 36 -30.51 -2.32 -26.53
CA GLY A 36 -30.87 -2.80 -25.19
C GLY A 36 -30.54 -4.28 -24.98
N LYS A 37 -29.76 -4.91 -25.88
CA LYS A 37 -29.30 -6.29 -25.73
C LYS A 37 -28.44 -6.41 -24.47
N VAL A 38 -28.68 -7.45 -23.68
CA VAL A 38 -27.84 -7.82 -22.53
C VAL A 38 -26.81 -8.84 -23.01
N TYR A 39 -25.52 -8.56 -22.79
CA TYR A 39 -24.43 -9.49 -23.12
C TYR A 39 -24.11 -10.41 -21.95
N GLU A 40 -24.06 -9.83 -20.75
CA GLU A 40 -23.74 -10.52 -19.51
C GLU A 40 -24.47 -9.84 -18.36
N GLN A 41 -24.84 -10.62 -17.36
CA GLN A 41 -25.40 -10.12 -16.11
C GLN A 41 -25.09 -11.08 -14.97
N GLN A 42 -24.91 -10.53 -13.78
CA GLN A 42 -24.84 -11.26 -12.52
C GLN A 42 -25.72 -10.55 -11.49
N ASP A 43 -26.64 -11.29 -10.88
CA ASP A 43 -27.54 -10.80 -9.83
C ASP A 43 -28.18 -9.44 -10.15
N ALA A 44 -28.53 -9.18 -11.42
CA ALA A 44 -28.82 -7.82 -11.87
C ALA A 44 -30.07 -7.18 -11.22
N PHE A 45 -30.91 -7.97 -10.57
CA PHE A 45 -32.09 -7.51 -9.83
C PHE A 45 -31.86 -7.35 -8.32
N GLN A 46 -30.69 -7.73 -7.81
CA GLN A 46 -30.34 -7.58 -6.40
C GLN A 46 -30.36 -6.10 -6.03
N ARG A 47 -31.11 -5.75 -4.97
CA ARG A 47 -31.09 -4.39 -4.43
C ARG A 47 -29.72 -4.09 -3.85
N TRP A 48 -29.27 -2.85 -4.08
CA TRP A 48 -27.96 -2.35 -3.71
C TRP A 48 -28.02 -0.87 -3.36
N TYR A 49 -27.08 -0.40 -2.54
CA TYR A 49 -26.94 1.04 -2.27
C TYR A 49 -26.23 1.72 -3.46
N PRO A 50 -26.84 2.72 -4.13
CA PRO A 50 -26.29 3.32 -5.35
C PRO A 50 -25.01 4.14 -5.11
N ALA A 51 -24.79 4.63 -3.88
CA ALA A 51 -23.79 5.64 -3.60
C ALA A 51 -23.90 6.83 -4.58
N SER A 52 -22.78 7.46 -4.95
CA SER A 52 -22.79 8.61 -5.88
C SER A 52 -23.31 8.32 -7.30
N LEU A 53 -23.67 7.07 -7.67
CA LEU A 53 -24.41 6.82 -8.91
C LEU A 53 -25.78 7.53 -8.90
N THR A 54 -26.35 7.80 -7.72
CA THR A 54 -27.55 8.65 -7.55
C THR A 54 -27.44 10.00 -8.25
N LYS A 55 -26.23 10.58 -8.34
CA LYS A 55 -26.02 11.89 -8.99
C LYS A 55 -26.30 11.87 -10.49
N MET A 56 -26.29 10.69 -11.13
CA MET A 56 -26.74 10.57 -12.51
C MET A 56 -28.25 10.85 -12.61
N MET A 57 -29.07 10.35 -11.67
CA MET A 57 -30.50 10.68 -11.62
C MET A 57 -30.73 12.17 -11.32
N THR A 58 -29.91 12.76 -10.46
CA THR A 58 -29.92 14.21 -10.22
C THR A 58 -29.65 14.98 -11.51
N ALA A 59 -28.61 14.63 -12.26
CA ALA A 59 -28.33 15.24 -13.56
C ALA A 59 -29.49 15.03 -14.55
N TYR A 60 -30.08 13.83 -14.59
CA TYR A 60 -31.21 13.52 -15.47
C TYR A 60 -32.43 14.40 -15.20
N VAL A 61 -32.85 14.56 -13.94
CA VAL A 61 -33.96 15.45 -13.56
C VAL A 61 -33.63 16.90 -13.94
N THR A 62 -32.39 17.33 -13.75
CA THR A 62 -31.93 18.66 -14.20
C THR A 62 -31.97 18.81 -15.71
N PHE A 63 -31.56 17.80 -16.49
CA PHE A 63 -31.65 17.81 -17.94
C PHE A 63 -33.09 17.88 -18.45
N ARG A 64 -34.03 17.24 -17.76
CA ARG A 64 -35.47 17.37 -18.03
C ARG A 64 -35.98 18.79 -17.79
N ALA A 65 -35.52 19.45 -16.72
CA ALA A 65 -35.84 20.85 -16.43
C ALA A 65 -35.23 21.82 -17.47
N LEU A 66 -34.03 21.52 -17.98
CA LEU A 66 -33.43 22.26 -19.10
C LEU A 66 -34.25 22.06 -20.39
N GLN A 67 -34.62 20.82 -20.71
CA GLN A 67 -35.40 20.49 -21.92
C GLN A 67 -36.79 21.14 -21.91
N SER A 68 -37.43 21.27 -20.74
CA SER A 68 -38.73 21.94 -20.61
C SER A 68 -38.64 23.47 -20.60
N GLY A 69 -37.43 24.04 -20.62
CA GLY A 69 -37.22 25.49 -20.51
C GLY A 69 -37.46 26.05 -19.10
N GLN A 70 -37.59 25.19 -18.07
CA GLN A 70 -37.69 25.64 -16.68
C GLN A 70 -36.40 26.29 -16.19
N MET A 71 -35.25 25.86 -16.75
CA MET A 71 -33.92 26.42 -16.46
C MET A 71 -33.10 26.50 -17.74
N THR A 72 -31.99 27.24 -17.67
CA THR A 72 -30.92 27.28 -18.67
C THR A 72 -29.58 26.93 -18.02
N LEU A 73 -28.53 26.68 -18.82
CA LEU A 73 -27.19 26.36 -18.31
C LEU A 73 -26.57 27.54 -17.51
N GLU A 74 -27.01 28.76 -17.77
CA GLU A 74 -26.61 30.00 -17.10
C GLU A 74 -27.42 30.27 -15.83
N SER A 75 -28.47 29.47 -15.57
CA SER A 75 -29.31 29.66 -14.39
C SER A 75 -28.49 29.59 -13.10
N PRO A 76 -28.73 30.49 -12.13
CA PRO A 76 -27.92 30.59 -10.93
C PRO A 76 -28.21 29.42 -9.97
N VAL A 77 -27.17 28.69 -9.59
CA VAL A 77 -27.19 27.71 -8.51
C VAL A 77 -26.57 28.36 -7.28
N ARG A 78 -27.41 28.61 -6.26
CA ARG A 78 -26.97 29.20 -5.00
C ARG A 78 -26.61 28.10 -4.01
N MET A 79 -25.41 28.18 -3.44
CA MET A 79 -25.01 27.32 -2.34
C MET A 79 -25.81 27.67 -1.08
N THR A 80 -26.67 26.76 -0.63
CA THR A 80 -27.50 26.97 0.57
C THR A 80 -26.75 26.56 1.84
N VAL A 81 -27.32 26.95 2.99
CA VAL A 81 -26.81 26.48 4.29
C VAL A 81 -26.92 24.95 4.39
N ASN A 82 -28.01 24.37 3.88
CA ASN A 82 -28.22 22.93 3.84
C ASN A 82 -27.12 22.24 3.03
N ALA A 83 -26.97 22.62 1.76
CA ALA A 83 -25.95 22.10 0.85
C ALA A 83 -24.52 22.19 1.42
N SER A 84 -24.16 23.30 2.07
CA SER A 84 -22.81 23.48 2.63
C SER A 84 -22.46 22.51 3.78
N LYS A 85 -23.48 21.97 4.47
CA LYS A 85 -23.33 21.06 5.61
C LYS A 85 -23.08 19.62 5.19
N GLU A 86 -23.27 19.29 3.91
CA GLU A 86 -23.03 17.95 3.39
C GLU A 86 -21.59 17.48 3.69
N PRO A 87 -21.39 16.19 4.01
CA PRO A 87 -20.07 15.61 4.19
C PRO A 87 -19.29 15.53 2.86
N PRO A 88 -17.94 15.45 2.89
CA PRO A 88 -17.12 15.22 1.69
C PRO A 88 -17.48 13.92 0.96
N SER A 89 -17.28 13.77 -0.35
CA SER A 89 -16.67 14.67 -1.34
C SER A 89 -17.47 15.96 -1.56
N LYS A 90 -16.83 17.13 -1.45
CA LYS A 90 -17.49 18.45 -1.60
C LYS A 90 -16.50 19.51 -2.05
N MET A 91 -16.99 20.65 -2.54
CA MET A 91 -16.12 21.78 -2.94
C MET A 91 -15.92 22.82 -1.83
N GLY A 92 -16.81 22.85 -0.83
CA GLY A 92 -16.67 23.73 0.33
C GLY A 92 -16.95 25.20 0.03
N TYR A 93 -17.82 25.48 -0.93
CA TYR A 93 -18.28 26.85 -1.18
C TYR A 93 -19.05 27.39 0.03
N LYS A 94 -18.85 28.67 0.33
CA LYS A 94 -19.57 29.33 1.44
C LYS A 94 -21.06 29.46 1.10
N PRO A 95 -21.97 29.35 2.08
CA PRO A 95 -23.38 29.67 1.89
C PRO A 95 -23.55 31.05 1.23
N GLY A 96 -24.46 31.15 0.28
CA GLY A 96 -24.72 32.35 -0.52
C GLY A 96 -23.90 32.46 -1.80
N SER A 97 -22.82 31.68 -1.96
CA SER A 97 -22.04 31.63 -3.21
C SER A 97 -22.93 31.23 -4.38
N ILE A 98 -22.69 31.78 -5.57
CA ILE A 98 -23.47 31.51 -6.78
C ILE A 98 -22.53 31.00 -7.87
N MET A 99 -22.98 29.98 -8.60
CA MET A 99 -22.34 29.50 -9.82
C MET A 99 -23.41 29.24 -10.89
N THR A 100 -23.01 29.12 -12.15
CA THR A 100 -23.94 28.71 -13.21
C THR A 100 -24.30 27.23 -13.05
N LEU A 101 -25.46 26.84 -13.55
CA LEU A 101 -25.88 25.45 -13.58
C LEU A 101 -24.90 24.56 -14.35
N ASP A 102 -24.31 25.08 -15.42
CA ASP A 102 -23.24 24.39 -16.16
C ASP A 102 -22.02 24.06 -15.29
N THR A 103 -21.51 25.06 -14.54
CA THR A 103 -20.39 24.86 -13.62
C THR A 103 -20.77 23.87 -12.51
N ALA A 104 -22.00 23.97 -11.99
CA ALA A 104 -22.50 23.05 -10.98
C ALA A 104 -22.58 21.61 -11.48
N LEU A 105 -23.06 21.39 -12.71
CA LEU A 105 -23.11 20.07 -13.36
C LEU A 105 -21.72 19.48 -13.56
N ASN A 106 -20.76 20.26 -14.06
CA ASN A 106 -19.36 19.85 -14.19
C ASN A 106 -18.76 19.41 -12.85
N ILE A 107 -18.90 20.23 -11.82
CA ILE A 107 -18.41 19.91 -10.47
C ILE A 107 -19.09 18.67 -9.89
N MET A 108 -20.41 18.55 -10.05
CA MET A 108 -21.18 17.45 -9.53
C MET A 108 -20.82 16.12 -10.21
N LEU A 109 -20.61 16.11 -11.52
CA LEU A 109 -20.41 14.87 -12.26
C LEU A 109 -18.94 14.42 -12.27
N VAL A 110 -17.99 15.36 -12.34
CA VAL A 110 -16.55 15.05 -12.36
C VAL A 110 -16.00 14.85 -10.95
N LYS A 111 -16.12 15.85 -10.06
CA LYS A 111 -15.63 15.77 -8.67
C LYS A 111 -16.59 15.04 -7.72
N SER A 112 -17.80 14.73 -8.17
CA SER A 112 -18.79 14.01 -7.37
C SER A 112 -19.19 14.75 -6.08
N ALA A 113 -19.23 16.09 -6.12
CA ALA A 113 -19.42 16.94 -4.96
C ALA A 113 -20.86 16.88 -4.40
N ASN A 114 -21.02 16.50 -3.13
CA ASN A 114 -22.29 16.32 -2.43
C ASN A 114 -23.01 17.64 -2.16
N ASP A 115 -22.26 18.66 -1.76
CA ASP A 115 -22.78 20.02 -1.52
C ASP A 115 -23.40 20.58 -2.80
N VAL A 116 -22.70 20.46 -3.93
CA VAL A 116 -23.22 20.92 -5.23
C VAL A 116 -24.43 20.11 -5.68
N SER A 117 -24.50 18.80 -5.42
CA SER A 117 -25.70 18.01 -5.73
C SER A 117 -26.95 18.50 -4.99
N VAL A 118 -26.84 18.82 -3.71
CA VAL A 118 -27.97 19.36 -2.93
C VAL A 118 -28.34 20.76 -3.41
N ALA A 119 -27.35 21.62 -3.70
CA ALA A 119 -27.60 22.95 -4.24
C ALA A 119 -28.33 22.92 -5.61
N VAL A 120 -27.93 22.00 -6.50
CA VAL A 120 -28.62 21.77 -7.79
C VAL A 120 -30.04 21.26 -7.56
N ALA A 121 -30.22 20.32 -6.63
CA ALA A 121 -31.54 19.77 -6.30
C ALA A 121 -32.49 20.85 -5.77
N GLU A 122 -32.02 21.71 -4.87
CA GLU A 122 -32.80 22.84 -4.34
C GLU A 122 -33.08 23.90 -5.41
N ALA A 123 -32.13 24.18 -6.31
CA ALA A 123 -32.34 25.12 -7.42
C ALA A 123 -33.41 24.64 -8.41
N VAL A 124 -33.44 23.34 -8.74
CA VAL A 124 -34.38 22.76 -9.71
C VAL A 124 -35.73 22.43 -9.05
N GLY A 125 -35.69 21.86 -7.85
CA GLY A 125 -36.85 21.35 -7.12
C GLY A 125 -37.54 22.37 -6.22
N GLY A 126 -36.89 23.50 -5.94
CA GLY A 126 -37.28 24.46 -4.92
C GLY A 126 -36.89 24.01 -3.50
N THR A 127 -37.04 22.72 -3.20
CA THR A 127 -36.53 22.06 -2.00
C THR A 127 -35.93 20.69 -2.35
N GLU A 128 -35.04 20.20 -1.50
CA GLU A 128 -34.47 18.85 -1.66
C GLU A 128 -35.56 17.77 -1.67
N ALA A 129 -36.55 17.85 -0.76
CA ALA A 129 -37.65 16.89 -0.69
C ALA A 129 -38.50 16.87 -1.97
N ALA A 130 -38.82 18.05 -2.53
CA ALA A 130 -39.56 18.14 -3.80
C ALA A 130 -38.73 17.59 -4.97
N PHE A 131 -37.41 17.78 -4.95
CA PHE A 131 -36.52 17.21 -5.95
C PHE A 131 -36.47 15.67 -5.87
N VAL A 132 -36.33 15.12 -4.67
CA VAL A 132 -36.34 13.66 -4.44
C VAL A 132 -37.66 13.02 -4.90
N GLN A 133 -38.80 13.70 -4.71
CA GLN A 133 -40.09 13.24 -5.26
C GLN A 133 -40.05 13.16 -6.80
N ARG A 134 -39.43 14.13 -7.48
CA ARG A 134 -39.24 14.11 -8.94
C ARG A 134 -38.31 12.98 -9.36
N MET A 135 -37.20 12.75 -8.65
CA MET A 135 -36.29 11.61 -8.92
C MET A 135 -37.04 10.28 -8.88
N ASN A 136 -37.88 10.06 -7.86
CA ASN A 136 -38.68 8.85 -7.73
C ASN A 136 -39.84 8.76 -8.73
N ALA A 137 -40.36 9.89 -9.21
CA ALA A 137 -41.34 9.91 -10.31
C ALA A 137 -40.67 9.51 -11.63
N GLU A 138 -39.47 10.01 -11.92
CA GLU A 138 -38.70 9.61 -13.10
C GLU A 138 -38.26 8.15 -13.04
N ALA A 139 -37.78 7.65 -11.90
CA ALA A 139 -37.47 6.22 -11.73
C ALA A 139 -38.67 5.33 -12.08
N ARG A 140 -39.88 5.67 -11.61
CA ARG A 140 -41.11 4.95 -11.96
C ARG A 140 -41.43 5.06 -13.46
N ARG A 141 -41.31 6.24 -14.04
CA ARG A 141 -41.55 6.49 -15.48
C ARG A 141 -40.62 5.65 -16.36
N LEU A 142 -39.37 5.49 -15.95
CA LEU A 142 -38.35 4.72 -16.64
C LEU A 142 -38.45 3.21 -16.41
N GLY A 143 -39.31 2.76 -15.48
CA GLY A 143 -39.47 1.35 -15.13
C GLY A 143 -38.37 0.81 -14.22
N MET A 144 -37.76 1.66 -13.39
CA MET A 144 -36.77 1.30 -12.37
C MET A 144 -37.45 0.76 -11.09
N PHE A 145 -38.13 -0.38 -11.19
CA PHE A 145 -39.00 -0.89 -10.13
C PHE A 145 -38.25 -1.41 -8.88
N GLY A 146 -36.95 -1.66 -8.98
CA GLY A 146 -36.06 -2.02 -7.89
C GLY A 146 -35.31 -0.82 -7.31
N SER A 147 -35.74 0.42 -7.59
CA SER A 147 -35.03 1.63 -7.20
C SER A 147 -35.90 2.62 -6.43
N HIS A 148 -35.30 3.25 -5.42
CA HIS A 148 -35.86 4.37 -4.66
C HIS A 148 -34.72 5.30 -4.22
N PHE A 149 -34.90 6.60 -4.40
CA PHE A 149 -33.93 7.62 -4.01
C PHE A 149 -34.40 8.34 -2.75
N ALA A 150 -33.51 8.48 -1.76
CA ALA A 150 -33.81 9.22 -0.52
C ALA A 150 -33.21 10.63 -0.50
N ASN A 151 -32.16 10.87 -1.30
CA ASN A 151 -31.41 12.12 -1.36
C ASN A 151 -30.82 12.30 -2.78
N PRO A 152 -30.36 13.50 -3.16
CA PRO A 152 -29.85 13.79 -4.51
C PRO A 152 -28.37 13.44 -4.69
N ASN A 153 -27.64 13.12 -3.62
CA ASN A 153 -26.19 12.96 -3.65
C ASN A 153 -25.72 11.50 -3.54
N GLY A 154 -26.56 10.60 -3.03
CA GLY A 154 -26.23 9.20 -2.85
C GLY A 154 -25.53 8.86 -1.54
N LEU A 155 -25.56 9.76 -0.55
CA LEU A 155 -25.16 9.41 0.81
C LEU A 155 -26.02 8.27 1.35
N HIS A 156 -25.45 7.49 2.27
CA HIS A 156 -26.10 6.28 2.76
C HIS A 156 -27.41 6.62 3.48
N ASP A 157 -28.49 6.01 3.00
CA ASP A 157 -29.80 5.98 3.62
C ASP A 157 -30.37 4.57 3.34
N PRO A 158 -30.94 3.86 4.32
CA PRO A 158 -31.55 2.55 4.11
C PRO A 158 -32.62 2.51 3.01
N ASN A 159 -33.28 3.64 2.77
CA ASN A 159 -34.30 3.80 1.73
C ASN A 159 -33.70 4.22 0.38
N ASN A 160 -32.40 4.49 0.27
CA ASN A 160 -31.76 4.82 -0.99
C ASN A 160 -31.16 3.56 -1.63
N TYR A 161 -31.89 2.91 -2.53
CA TYR A 161 -31.48 1.66 -3.16
C TYR A 161 -31.78 1.64 -4.66
N THR A 162 -31.06 0.77 -5.38
CA THR A 162 -31.21 0.54 -6.83
C THR A 162 -30.86 -0.92 -7.16
N THR A 163 -30.95 -1.29 -8.44
CA THR A 163 -30.39 -2.57 -8.96
C THR A 163 -29.45 -2.30 -10.13
N ALA A 164 -28.59 -3.26 -10.48
CA ALA A 164 -27.73 -3.13 -11.66
C ALA A 164 -28.56 -3.02 -12.95
N ARG A 165 -29.65 -3.79 -13.04
CA ARG A 165 -30.62 -3.73 -14.15
C ARG A 165 -31.25 -2.35 -14.26
N ASP A 166 -31.71 -1.77 -13.16
CA ASP A 166 -32.38 -0.47 -13.20
C ASP A 166 -31.42 0.66 -13.56
N LEU A 167 -30.19 0.62 -13.04
CA LEU A 167 -29.14 1.55 -13.47
C LEU A 167 -28.82 1.40 -14.96
N ALA A 168 -28.85 0.18 -15.51
CA ALA A 168 -28.65 -0.03 -16.94
C ALA A 168 -29.81 0.52 -17.78
N VAL A 169 -31.07 0.28 -17.39
CA VAL A 169 -32.26 0.90 -18.02
C VAL A 169 -32.14 2.41 -18.03
N PHE A 170 -31.82 2.97 -16.87
CA PHE A 170 -31.68 4.40 -16.69
C PHE A 170 -30.53 4.99 -17.51
N ALA A 171 -29.34 4.40 -17.48
CA ALA A 171 -28.18 4.93 -18.19
C ALA A 171 -28.35 4.82 -19.72
N VAL A 172 -28.99 3.76 -20.22
CA VAL A 172 -29.40 3.67 -21.63
C VAL A 172 -30.34 4.81 -21.99
N GLN A 173 -31.36 5.09 -21.16
CA GLN A 173 -32.30 6.16 -21.45
C GLN A 173 -31.64 7.55 -21.37
N LEU A 174 -30.79 7.79 -20.37
CA LEU A 174 -30.03 9.02 -20.23
C LEU A 174 -29.19 9.31 -21.47
N ARG A 175 -28.49 8.30 -22.02
CA ARG A 175 -27.69 8.44 -23.25
C ARG A 175 -28.54 8.68 -24.50
N ARG A 176 -29.74 8.10 -24.56
CA ARG A 176 -30.65 8.24 -25.72
C ARG A 176 -31.42 9.57 -25.72
N GLU A 177 -31.92 10.00 -24.56
CA GLU A 177 -32.71 11.24 -24.45
C GLU A 177 -31.83 12.49 -24.44
N PHE A 178 -30.61 12.39 -23.90
CA PHE A 178 -29.72 13.53 -23.66
C PHE A 178 -28.30 13.38 -24.21
N PRO A 179 -28.11 12.97 -25.49
CA PRO A 179 -26.77 12.83 -26.08
C PRO A 179 -25.97 14.14 -26.06
N GLN A 180 -26.63 15.30 -26.14
CA GLN A 180 -25.98 16.62 -26.08
C GLN A 180 -25.25 16.89 -24.76
N TYR A 181 -25.64 16.22 -23.67
CA TYR A 181 -25.02 16.35 -22.35
C TYR A 181 -24.02 15.23 -22.03
N ALA A 182 -23.68 14.38 -23.02
CA ALA A 182 -22.72 13.29 -22.83
C ALA A 182 -21.33 13.79 -22.40
N HIS A 183 -20.95 14.99 -22.82
CA HIS A 183 -19.64 15.58 -22.52
C HIS A 183 -19.36 15.69 -21.01
N TYR A 184 -20.36 15.98 -20.16
CA TYR A 184 -20.15 16.04 -18.70
C TYR A 184 -19.63 14.73 -18.10
N PHE A 185 -19.97 13.60 -18.72
CA PHE A 185 -19.58 12.27 -18.26
C PHE A 185 -18.22 11.83 -18.80
N ALA A 186 -17.79 12.41 -19.93
CA ALA A 186 -16.51 12.11 -20.58
C ALA A 186 -15.36 13.00 -20.09
N THR A 187 -15.65 14.09 -19.39
CA THR A 187 -14.63 15.02 -18.85
C THR A 187 -13.67 14.32 -17.87
N GLU A 188 -12.37 14.33 -18.19
CA GLU A 188 -11.31 13.69 -17.40
C GLU A 188 -10.93 14.47 -16.13
N ALA A 189 -11.03 15.80 -16.18
CA ALA A 189 -10.74 16.66 -15.05
C ALA A 189 -11.42 18.02 -15.23
N ILE A 190 -11.66 18.71 -14.12
CA ILE A 190 -12.11 20.11 -14.12
C ILE A 190 -11.05 20.97 -13.44
N ASP A 191 -10.82 22.16 -14.00
CA ASP A 191 -10.09 23.21 -13.31
C ASP A 191 -11.10 24.16 -12.65
N PRO A 192 -11.26 24.12 -11.31
CA PRO A 192 -12.16 25.01 -10.61
C PRO A 192 -11.68 26.49 -10.58
N GLY A 193 -10.49 26.78 -11.11
CA GLY A 193 -9.91 28.12 -11.18
C GLY A 193 -9.46 28.68 -9.83
N ALA A 194 -9.07 29.96 -9.83
CA ALA A 194 -8.67 30.70 -8.62
C ALA A 194 -7.54 30.05 -7.79
N GLY A 195 -6.59 29.38 -8.45
CA GLY A 195 -5.45 28.72 -7.81
C GLY A 195 -5.81 27.44 -7.03
N LYS A 196 -7.03 26.93 -7.20
CA LYS A 196 -7.44 25.64 -6.62
C LYS A 196 -6.87 24.48 -7.44
N LYS A 197 -6.70 23.33 -6.79
CA LYS A 197 -6.18 22.11 -7.42
C LYS A 197 -7.14 21.65 -8.52
N VAL A 198 -6.58 21.22 -9.66
CA VAL A 198 -7.33 20.52 -10.71
C VAL A 198 -7.93 19.24 -10.14
N GLU A 199 -9.23 19.07 -10.35
CA GLU A 199 -9.99 17.96 -9.81
C GLU A 199 -10.19 16.89 -10.89
N ALA A 200 -9.48 15.77 -10.73
CA ALA A 200 -9.57 14.64 -11.65
C ALA A 200 -10.88 13.85 -11.45
N ASN A 201 -11.37 13.25 -12.54
CA ASN A 201 -12.49 12.33 -12.51
C ASN A 201 -12.08 11.01 -11.84
N TYR A 202 -12.93 10.51 -10.94
CA TYR A 202 -12.73 9.21 -10.29
C TYR A 202 -12.91 8.01 -11.23
N ASN A 203 -13.48 8.21 -12.42
CA ASN A 203 -13.62 7.17 -13.42
C ASN A 203 -12.29 6.95 -14.18
N ILE A 204 -11.48 6.02 -13.67
CA ILE A 204 -10.15 5.70 -14.23
C ILE A 204 -10.20 5.05 -15.61
N LEU A 205 -11.38 4.74 -16.15
CA LEU A 205 -11.52 4.27 -17.53
C LEU A 205 -11.32 5.42 -18.53
N LEU A 206 -11.66 6.65 -18.15
CA LEU A 206 -11.46 7.82 -19.00
C LEU A 206 -9.95 8.03 -19.22
N GLY A 207 -9.57 8.26 -20.47
CA GLY A 207 -8.17 8.37 -20.89
C GLY A 207 -7.36 7.07 -20.88
N ARG A 208 -7.92 5.94 -20.40
CA ARG A 208 -7.18 4.65 -20.28
C ARG A 208 -7.82 3.48 -21.03
N TYR A 209 -9.14 3.45 -21.16
CA TYR A 209 -9.85 2.42 -21.92
C TYR A 209 -10.32 2.98 -23.25
N ASP A 210 -9.94 2.33 -24.35
CA ASP A 210 -10.26 2.80 -25.69
C ASP A 210 -11.77 2.98 -25.89
N GLY A 211 -12.18 4.19 -26.30
CA GLY A 211 -13.56 4.59 -26.49
C GLY A 211 -14.33 4.93 -25.22
N ALA A 212 -13.72 4.91 -24.03
CA ALA A 212 -14.41 5.26 -22.78
C ALA A 212 -14.94 6.69 -22.80
N ASP A 213 -16.22 6.86 -22.47
CA ASP A 213 -16.93 8.14 -22.58
C ASP A 213 -17.91 8.39 -21.42
N GLY A 214 -17.75 7.66 -20.30
CA GLY A 214 -18.57 7.83 -19.12
C GLY A 214 -18.59 6.62 -18.17
N MET A 215 -19.48 6.61 -17.17
CA MET A 215 -20.35 7.71 -16.77
C MET A 215 -20.08 8.18 -15.35
N LYS A 216 -20.24 7.31 -14.34
CA LYS A 216 -20.15 7.73 -12.95
C LYS A 216 -19.64 6.62 -12.04
N THR A 217 -18.89 7.01 -11.03
CA THR A 217 -18.45 6.15 -9.92
C THR A 217 -19.23 6.46 -8.64
N GLY A 218 -19.30 5.48 -7.73
CA GLY A 218 -19.84 5.67 -6.39
C GLY A 218 -19.15 4.78 -5.36
N PHE A 219 -19.01 5.29 -4.14
CA PHE A 219 -18.54 4.54 -2.99
C PHE A 219 -19.22 5.06 -1.73
N VAL A 220 -19.80 4.15 -0.97
CA VAL A 220 -20.03 4.28 0.47
C VAL A 220 -19.69 2.92 1.09
N CYS A 221 -19.33 2.90 2.36
CA CYS A 221 -19.00 1.65 3.06
C CYS A 221 -20.08 0.56 2.91
N ALA A 222 -21.35 0.96 2.91
CA ALA A 222 -22.47 0.03 2.75
C ALA A 222 -22.60 -0.56 1.33
N SER A 223 -22.00 0.07 0.31
CA SER A 223 -22.15 -0.33 -1.09
C SER A 223 -20.92 -0.96 -1.72
N GLY A 224 -19.74 -0.84 -1.11
CA GLY A 224 -18.48 -1.07 -1.82
C GLY A 224 -18.28 -0.08 -2.98
N PHE A 225 -17.39 -0.41 -3.91
CA PHE A 225 -17.03 0.40 -5.06
C PHE A 225 -17.94 0.10 -6.26
N ASN A 226 -18.70 1.11 -6.70
CA ASN A 226 -19.68 1.05 -7.79
C ASN A 226 -19.25 1.86 -9.01
N LEU A 227 -19.62 1.41 -10.20
CA LEU A 227 -19.34 2.08 -11.48
C LEU A 227 -20.46 1.84 -12.48
N ALA A 228 -20.92 2.92 -13.10
CA ALA A 228 -21.59 2.89 -14.39
C ALA A 228 -20.58 3.38 -15.44
N GLY A 229 -20.03 2.46 -16.22
CA GLY A 229 -19.06 2.73 -17.29
C GLY A 229 -19.72 2.68 -18.68
N SER A 230 -19.24 3.50 -19.61
CA SER A 230 -19.63 3.41 -21.02
C SER A 230 -18.44 3.61 -21.94
N ALA A 231 -18.50 2.97 -23.10
CA ALA A 231 -17.55 3.18 -24.17
C ALA A 231 -18.24 3.12 -25.54
N THR A 232 -17.75 3.92 -26.48
CA THR A 232 -18.22 3.97 -27.87
C THR A 232 -17.08 3.64 -28.83
N ARG A 233 -17.30 2.65 -29.71
CA ARG A 233 -16.36 2.27 -30.77
C ARG A 233 -17.12 2.07 -32.08
N ASN A 234 -16.65 2.67 -33.16
CA ASN A 234 -17.25 2.56 -34.49
C ASN A 234 -18.78 2.82 -34.51
N GLY A 235 -19.23 3.83 -33.75
CA GLY A 235 -20.65 4.20 -33.66
C GLY A 235 -21.52 3.29 -32.77
N ARG A 236 -20.94 2.23 -32.16
CA ARG A 236 -21.63 1.35 -31.22
C ARG A 236 -21.22 1.69 -29.79
N THR A 237 -22.20 1.92 -28.92
CA THR A 237 -21.97 2.21 -27.49
C THR A 237 -22.39 1.03 -26.63
N VAL A 238 -21.49 0.61 -25.75
CA VAL A 238 -21.73 -0.41 -24.72
C VAL A 238 -21.67 0.25 -23.34
N LEU A 239 -22.56 -0.18 -22.45
CA LEU A 239 -22.61 0.22 -21.05
C LEU A 239 -22.34 -0.99 -20.16
N ALA A 240 -21.52 -0.82 -19.12
CA ALA A 240 -21.34 -1.80 -18.04
C ALA A 240 -21.65 -1.17 -16.67
N ILE A 241 -22.48 -1.84 -15.88
CA ILE A 241 -22.73 -1.51 -14.47
C ILE A 241 -22.05 -2.58 -13.61
N VAL A 242 -21.27 -2.15 -12.63
CA VAL A 242 -20.62 -3.01 -11.62
C VAL A 242 -20.89 -2.42 -10.24
N LEU A 243 -21.44 -3.21 -9.32
CA LEU A 243 -21.81 -2.80 -7.98
C LEU A 243 -21.15 -3.70 -6.93
N GLY A 244 -20.60 -3.12 -5.87
CA GLY A 244 -20.09 -3.90 -4.75
C GLY A 244 -18.69 -4.50 -4.94
N ALA A 245 -17.85 -3.90 -5.80
CA ALA A 245 -16.45 -4.27 -5.84
C ALA A 245 -15.72 -3.86 -4.54
N ASP A 246 -14.64 -4.56 -4.23
CA ASP A 246 -13.80 -4.36 -3.04
C ASP A 246 -12.85 -3.15 -3.15
N ARG A 247 -12.39 -2.85 -4.37
CA ARG A 247 -11.44 -1.77 -4.67
C ARG A 247 -11.82 -1.02 -5.96
N GLN A 248 -11.22 0.16 -6.16
CA GLN A 248 -11.47 1.01 -7.33
C GLN A 248 -10.98 0.37 -8.64
N GLU A 249 -9.85 -0.34 -8.57
CA GLU A 249 -9.16 -1.00 -9.67
C GLU A 249 -9.94 -2.24 -10.12
N THR A 250 -10.28 -3.14 -9.19
CA THR A 250 -11.05 -4.36 -9.46
C THR A 250 -12.34 -4.04 -10.22
N ARG A 251 -13.07 -3.03 -9.74
CA ARG A 251 -14.29 -2.52 -10.37
C ARG A 251 -14.07 -2.06 -11.81
N ALA A 252 -13.01 -1.29 -12.06
CA ALA A 252 -12.73 -0.75 -13.37
C ALA A 252 -12.26 -1.84 -14.35
N ILE A 253 -11.43 -2.77 -13.88
CA ILE A 253 -10.97 -3.93 -14.65
C ILE A 253 -12.18 -4.78 -15.05
N GLN A 254 -13.08 -5.10 -14.12
CA GLN A 254 -14.31 -5.85 -14.40
C GLN A 254 -15.17 -5.14 -15.46
N ALA A 255 -15.44 -3.84 -15.28
CA ALA A 255 -16.23 -3.08 -16.26
C ALA A 255 -15.56 -3.04 -17.65
N ALA A 256 -14.23 -2.87 -17.72
CA ALA A 256 -13.47 -2.87 -18.95
C ALA A 256 -13.52 -4.24 -19.66
N GLN A 257 -13.44 -5.34 -18.90
CA GLN A 257 -13.57 -6.71 -19.43
C GLN A 257 -14.98 -6.92 -20.02
N MET A 258 -16.02 -6.62 -19.25
CA MET A 258 -17.42 -6.75 -19.69
C MET A 258 -17.70 -5.94 -20.97
N MET A 259 -17.21 -4.70 -21.06
CA MET A 259 -17.35 -3.89 -22.28
C MET A 259 -16.56 -4.48 -23.45
N THR A 260 -15.35 -5.00 -23.20
CA THR A 260 -14.51 -5.62 -24.24
C THR A 260 -15.18 -6.86 -24.83
N ASP A 261 -15.74 -7.71 -23.97
CA ASP A 261 -16.41 -8.93 -24.40
C ASP A 261 -17.72 -8.62 -25.12
N ALA A 262 -18.48 -7.62 -24.66
CA ALA A 262 -19.64 -7.11 -25.38
C ALA A 262 -19.27 -6.57 -26.78
N PHE A 263 -18.16 -5.86 -26.94
CA PHE A 263 -17.69 -5.40 -28.25
C PHE A 263 -17.31 -6.56 -29.18
N ARG A 264 -16.72 -7.63 -28.64
CA ARG A 264 -16.34 -8.85 -29.39
C ARG A 264 -17.53 -9.73 -29.75
N ALA A 265 -18.58 -9.73 -28.93
CA ALA A 265 -19.74 -10.58 -29.11
C ALA A 265 -20.48 -10.28 -30.43
N ARG A 266 -20.68 -11.32 -31.25
CA ARG A 266 -21.49 -11.24 -32.47
C ARG A 266 -22.97 -11.16 -32.12
N SER A 267 -23.69 -10.27 -32.78
CA SER A 267 -25.11 -9.99 -32.52
C SER A 267 -26.02 -11.10 -33.06
N SER A 268 -26.22 -12.19 -32.29
CA SER A 268 -27.32 -13.14 -32.53
C SER A 268 -27.83 -13.73 -31.22
N GLY A 269 -29.13 -13.58 -30.94
CA GLY A 269 -29.82 -14.15 -29.76
C GLY A 269 -29.43 -13.54 -28.41
N GLY A 270 -30.35 -13.61 -27.44
CA GLY A 270 -30.16 -13.16 -26.04
C GLY A 270 -31.29 -12.26 -25.52
N PRO A 271 -31.47 -12.14 -24.19
CA PRO A 271 -32.45 -11.23 -23.61
C PRO A 271 -32.06 -9.77 -23.84
N THR A 272 -33.07 -8.90 -23.86
CA THR A 272 -32.91 -7.45 -23.80
C THR A 272 -33.26 -6.94 -22.41
N LEU A 273 -32.89 -5.70 -22.07
CA LEU A 273 -33.31 -5.06 -20.82
C LEU A 273 -34.83 -5.04 -20.61
N ALA A 274 -35.61 -5.01 -21.70
CA ALA A 274 -37.06 -5.04 -21.67
C ALA A 274 -37.62 -6.45 -21.37
N THR A 275 -36.95 -7.50 -21.86
CA THR A 275 -37.37 -8.89 -21.69
C THR A 275 -36.72 -9.59 -20.50
N LEU A 276 -35.68 -9.00 -19.90
CA LEU A 276 -34.99 -9.56 -18.73
C LEU A 276 -35.98 -9.71 -17.56
N ARG A 277 -35.91 -10.83 -16.84
CA ARG A 277 -36.75 -11.15 -15.69
C ARG A 277 -35.87 -11.63 -14.52
N PRO A 278 -36.26 -11.36 -13.26
CA PRO A 278 -35.55 -11.88 -12.10
C PRO A 278 -35.67 -13.41 -12.01
N ALA A 279 -34.66 -14.06 -11.42
CA ALA A 279 -34.75 -15.47 -11.06
C ALA A 279 -35.80 -15.67 -9.95
N GLN A 280 -36.57 -16.76 -10.03
CA GLN A 280 -37.73 -17.03 -9.15
C GLN A 280 -37.35 -17.23 -7.66
N THR A 281 -36.07 -17.43 -7.35
CA THR A 281 -35.57 -17.79 -6.01
C THR A 281 -34.80 -16.66 -5.31
N ALA A 282 -34.66 -15.48 -5.92
CA ALA A 282 -33.85 -14.42 -5.35
C ALA A 282 -34.62 -13.63 -4.27
N ASN A 283 -34.02 -13.43 -3.10
CA ASN A 283 -34.54 -12.51 -2.08
C ASN A 283 -34.19 -11.06 -2.47
N LEU A 284 -35.03 -10.46 -3.30
CA LEU A 284 -34.75 -9.18 -3.97
C LEU A 284 -35.15 -7.94 -3.16
N ASN A 285 -35.63 -8.10 -1.92
CA ASN A 285 -36.32 -7.02 -1.21
C ASN A 285 -35.42 -6.17 -0.33
N GLN A 286 -34.18 -6.59 -0.07
CA GLN A 286 -33.26 -5.86 0.80
C GLN A 286 -31.94 -5.56 0.09
N ALA A 287 -31.42 -4.34 0.29
CA ALA A 287 -30.09 -3.99 -0.16
C ALA A 287 -29.04 -4.68 0.71
N VAL A 288 -28.03 -5.30 0.08
CA VAL A 288 -26.89 -5.89 0.80
C VAL A 288 -26.04 -4.77 1.38
N ASP A 289 -25.64 -4.94 2.64
CA ASP A 289 -24.81 -3.98 3.36
C ASP A 289 -23.38 -4.49 3.50
N MET A 290 -22.48 -3.87 2.76
CA MET A 290 -21.06 -4.22 2.75
C MET A 290 -20.25 -3.57 3.87
N ARG A 291 -20.84 -2.81 4.80
CA ARG A 291 -20.08 -2.08 5.84
C ARG A 291 -19.09 -2.97 6.58
N LYS A 292 -19.50 -4.19 6.94
CA LYS A 292 -18.64 -5.16 7.63
C LYS A 292 -17.46 -5.65 6.77
N ALA A 293 -17.63 -5.71 5.45
CA ALA A 293 -16.61 -6.17 4.51
C ALA A 293 -15.67 -5.06 4.03
N ILE A 294 -16.15 -3.80 4.00
CA ILE A 294 -15.44 -2.67 3.40
C ILE A 294 -14.94 -1.65 4.43
N CYS A 295 -15.68 -1.44 5.53
CA CYS A 295 -15.36 -0.45 6.56
C CYS A 295 -15.73 -0.95 7.97
N SER A 296 -15.35 -2.18 8.33
CA SER A 296 -15.55 -2.69 9.69
C SER A 296 -14.95 -1.74 10.72
N GLU A 297 -15.43 -1.78 11.98
CA GLU A 297 -14.87 -0.96 13.08
C GLU A 297 -13.36 -1.17 13.26
N GLN A 298 -12.83 -2.33 12.85
CA GLN A 298 -11.39 -2.61 12.76
C GLN A 298 -10.64 -1.63 11.83
N ALA A 299 -11.28 -1.11 10.78
CA ALA A 299 -10.72 -0.09 9.89
C ALA A 299 -10.80 1.35 10.45
N SER A 300 -11.54 1.56 11.55
CA SER A 300 -11.78 2.90 12.15
C SER A 300 -10.91 3.21 13.36
N GLU A 301 -10.29 2.19 13.98
CA GLU A 301 -9.41 2.35 15.16
C GLU A 301 -7.96 2.75 14.81
N GLY A 302 -7.69 3.14 13.57
CA GLY A 302 -6.33 3.48 13.12
C GLY A 302 -5.47 2.25 12.81
N VAL A 303 -6.09 1.07 12.72
CA VAL A 303 -5.51 -0.13 12.14
C VAL A 303 -6.10 -0.28 10.74
N ILE A 304 -5.25 -0.28 9.71
CA ILE A 304 -5.67 -0.50 8.32
C ILE A 304 -5.14 -1.89 7.95
N GLU A 305 -6.05 -2.85 7.85
CA GLU A 305 -5.72 -4.22 7.43
C GLU A 305 -5.58 -4.25 5.90
N LEU A 306 -4.43 -4.73 5.41
CA LEU A 306 -4.21 -4.92 3.98
C LEU A 306 -4.86 -6.24 3.55
N ALA A 307 -5.69 -6.19 2.51
CA ALA A 307 -6.65 -7.24 2.16
C ALA A 307 -6.04 -8.61 1.77
N ASP A 308 -4.73 -8.70 1.50
CA ASP A 308 -4.04 -9.96 1.14
C ASP A 308 -3.08 -10.49 2.23
N GLY A 309 -3.25 -10.10 3.49
CA GLY A 309 -2.81 -10.89 4.65
C GLY A 309 -1.31 -11.20 4.81
N CYS A 310 -0.42 -10.73 3.92
CA CYS A 310 1.03 -10.91 3.98
C CYS A 310 1.75 -9.76 3.24
N LEU A 311 2.40 -8.87 4.00
CA LEU A 311 3.23 -7.76 3.48
C LEU A 311 4.50 -8.26 2.75
N CYS A 312 4.84 -9.54 2.88
CA CYS A 312 6.12 -10.12 2.49
C CYS A 312 6.19 -10.69 1.06
N CYS A 313 5.08 -11.06 0.41
CA CYS A 313 5.13 -11.88 -0.82
C CYS A 313 4.70 -11.18 -2.12
N THR A 314 3.88 -10.12 -2.05
CA THR A 314 3.26 -9.52 -3.25
C THR A 314 3.20 -7.98 -3.26
N VAL A 315 3.90 -7.33 -2.32
CA VAL A 315 3.52 -5.97 -1.88
C VAL A 315 4.57 -4.91 -2.22
N ARG A 316 4.51 -4.38 -3.44
CA ARG A 316 5.08 -3.04 -3.74
C ARG A 316 4.00 -2.00 -4.03
N GLY A 317 2.88 -2.39 -4.65
CA GLY A 317 1.79 -1.47 -4.98
C GLY A 317 0.91 -1.15 -3.76
N GLU A 318 0.36 -2.15 -3.09
CA GLU A 318 -0.73 -1.95 -2.13
C GLU A 318 -0.35 -1.14 -0.88
N LEU A 319 0.84 -1.36 -0.32
CA LEU A 319 1.33 -0.56 0.81
C LEU A 319 1.48 0.91 0.41
N VAL A 320 2.00 1.15 -0.80
CA VAL A 320 2.19 2.50 -1.33
C VAL A 320 0.84 3.16 -1.60
N ASP A 321 -0.10 2.43 -2.19
CA ASP A 321 -1.45 2.91 -2.48
C ASP A 321 -2.22 3.22 -1.20
N THR A 322 -2.10 2.37 -0.18
CA THR A 322 -2.71 2.58 1.13
C THR A 322 -2.15 3.82 1.83
N LEU A 323 -0.83 3.99 1.81
CA LEU A 323 -0.21 5.19 2.37
C LEU A 323 -0.54 6.45 1.54
N ALA A 324 -0.69 6.33 0.23
CA ALA A 324 -1.11 7.44 -0.64
C ALA A 324 -2.58 7.84 -0.39
N ASP A 325 -3.48 6.87 -0.22
CA ASP A 325 -4.87 7.13 0.18
C ASP A 325 -4.93 7.73 1.59
N LEU A 326 -4.08 7.29 2.52
CA LEU A 326 -3.95 7.90 3.84
C LEU A 326 -3.56 9.38 3.76
N ILE A 327 -2.63 9.72 2.85
CA ILE A 327 -2.26 11.11 2.56
C ILE A 327 -3.46 11.89 2.02
N ASP A 328 -4.23 11.35 1.07
CA ASP A 328 -5.44 11.99 0.56
C ASP A 328 -6.45 12.25 1.68
N ARG A 329 -6.70 11.26 2.54
CA ARG A 329 -7.62 11.38 3.68
C ARG A 329 -7.16 12.44 4.68
N LEU A 330 -5.85 12.56 4.94
CA LEU A 330 -5.27 13.61 5.78
C LEU A 330 -5.44 15.00 5.16
N GLN A 331 -5.09 15.15 3.88
CA GLN A 331 -5.15 16.42 3.16
C GLN A 331 -6.59 16.92 2.95
N THR A 332 -7.53 15.99 2.78
CA THR A 332 -8.96 16.29 2.61
C THR A 332 -9.71 16.45 3.94
N GLY A 333 -9.04 16.29 5.08
CA GLY A 333 -9.63 16.42 6.42
C GLY A 333 -10.63 15.32 6.77
N ARG A 334 -10.61 14.19 6.06
CA ARG A 334 -11.43 13.01 6.36
C ARG A 334 -10.96 12.27 7.61
N ILE A 335 -9.69 12.42 7.97
CA ILE A 335 -9.10 11.91 9.22
C ILE A 335 -8.30 13.01 9.91
N LYS A 336 -8.18 12.93 11.25
CA LYS A 336 -7.37 13.87 12.04
C LYS A 336 -5.89 13.70 11.68
N ALA A 337 -5.11 14.77 11.89
CA ALA A 337 -3.66 14.74 11.68
C ALA A 337 -3.02 13.59 12.47
N LEU A 338 -2.35 12.68 11.76
CA LEU A 338 -1.63 11.56 12.35
C LEU A 338 -0.21 12.00 12.72
N LYS A 339 0.21 11.64 13.94
CA LYS A 339 1.60 11.87 14.39
C LYS A 339 2.54 10.75 13.97
N ARG A 340 2.01 9.53 13.79
CA ARG A 340 2.77 8.31 13.51
C ARG A 340 1.90 7.32 12.76
N VAL A 341 2.55 6.52 11.92
CA VAL A 341 1.99 5.33 11.28
C VAL A 341 2.82 4.15 11.74
N ILE A 342 2.16 3.07 12.19
CA ILE A 342 2.81 1.82 12.58
C ILE A 342 2.38 0.77 11.55
N ILE A 343 3.36 0.05 11.01
CA ILE A 343 3.13 -1.02 10.04
C ILE A 343 3.48 -2.31 10.76
N GLU A 344 2.47 -3.13 11.02
CA GLU A 344 2.62 -4.47 11.58
C GLU A 344 2.53 -5.50 10.45
N THR A 345 3.49 -6.42 10.40
CA THR A 345 3.48 -7.53 9.45
C THR A 345 2.82 -8.74 10.10
N THR A 346 2.01 -9.46 9.34
CA THR A 346 1.50 -10.77 9.73
C THR A 346 2.62 -11.81 9.71
N GLY A 347 2.90 -12.42 10.87
CA GLY A 347 3.92 -13.46 11.00
C GLY A 347 5.35 -12.96 10.69
N LEU A 348 6.21 -13.90 10.28
CA LEU A 348 7.59 -13.60 9.89
C LEU A 348 7.61 -13.04 8.47
N ALA A 349 8.21 -11.87 8.32
CA ALA A 349 8.24 -11.11 7.08
C ALA A 349 9.63 -10.52 6.85
N ASP A 350 10.12 -10.55 5.62
CA ASP A 350 11.36 -9.86 5.25
C ASP A 350 11.13 -8.33 5.31
N PRO A 351 11.85 -7.58 6.15
CA PRO A 351 11.66 -6.13 6.25
C PRO A 351 12.21 -5.36 5.05
N ALA A 352 13.11 -5.94 4.24
CA ALA A 352 13.77 -5.20 3.16
C ALA A 352 12.81 -4.74 2.03
N PRO A 353 11.90 -5.57 1.49
CA PRO A 353 10.93 -5.13 0.47
C PRO A 353 9.97 -4.02 0.95
N VAL A 354 9.62 -4.04 2.23
CA VAL A 354 8.73 -3.06 2.88
C VAL A 354 9.41 -1.70 2.94
N LEU A 355 10.63 -1.68 3.47
CA LEU A 355 11.45 -0.49 3.56
C LEU A 355 11.78 0.07 2.18
N HIS A 356 12.10 -0.79 1.20
CA HIS A 356 12.33 -0.42 -0.19
C HIS A 356 11.13 0.32 -0.78
N SER A 357 9.91 -0.19 -0.58
CA SER A 357 8.68 0.41 -1.13
C SER A 357 8.42 1.81 -0.56
N ILE A 358 8.65 2.00 0.74
CA ILE A 358 8.46 3.29 1.42
C ILE A 358 9.55 4.28 1.01
N MET A 359 10.82 3.85 1.02
CA MET A 359 11.97 4.70 0.74
C MET A 359 12.13 5.03 -0.75
N GLY A 360 11.65 4.16 -1.64
CA GLY A 360 11.74 4.32 -3.08
C GLY A 360 10.64 5.20 -3.69
N HIS A 361 9.57 5.50 -2.95
CA HIS A 361 8.42 6.23 -3.50
C HIS A 361 8.52 7.75 -3.27
N PRO A 362 8.56 8.58 -4.34
CA PRO A 362 8.77 10.03 -4.22
C PRO A 362 7.68 10.77 -3.42
N LEU A 363 6.43 10.34 -3.51
CA LEU A 363 5.34 11.00 -2.76
C LEU A 363 5.36 10.63 -1.27
N LEU A 364 5.80 9.40 -0.93
CA LEU A 364 5.81 8.96 0.46
C LEU A 364 6.97 9.60 1.21
N THR A 365 8.15 9.70 0.60
CA THR A 365 9.34 10.33 1.20
C THR A 365 9.17 11.83 1.47
N GLN A 366 8.24 12.51 0.78
CA GLN A 366 7.90 13.91 1.04
C GLN A 366 7.00 14.10 2.26
N VAL A 367 6.18 13.10 2.61
CA VAL A 367 5.12 13.23 3.63
C VAL A 367 5.43 12.40 4.88
N PHE A 368 6.06 11.25 4.70
CA PHE A 368 6.42 10.33 5.77
C PHE A 368 7.93 10.21 5.90
N ARG A 369 8.40 10.05 7.14
CA ARG A 369 9.78 9.73 7.47
C ARG A 369 9.81 8.37 8.15
N LEU A 370 10.68 7.48 7.67
CA LEU A 370 10.95 6.22 8.35
C LEU A 370 11.62 6.50 9.71
N ASP A 371 11.00 6.05 10.79
CA ASP A 371 11.53 6.20 12.14
C ASP A 371 12.48 5.05 12.52
N GLY A 372 12.04 3.80 12.33
CA GLY A 372 12.86 2.61 12.53
C GLY A 372 12.08 1.31 12.37
N VAL A 373 12.82 0.19 12.40
CA VAL A 373 12.30 -1.18 12.40
C VAL A 373 12.35 -1.71 13.84
N LEU A 374 11.22 -2.22 14.33
CA LEU A 374 11.12 -2.84 15.65
C LEU A 374 10.89 -4.34 15.45
N ALA A 375 11.65 -5.18 16.13
CA ALA A 375 11.44 -6.63 16.13
C ALA A 375 11.04 -7.10 17.52
N THR A 376 9.89 -7.78 17.64
CA THR A 376 9.50 -8.46 18.87
C THR A 376 9.97 -9.90 18.82
N VAL A 377 10.69 -10.33 19.85
CA VAL A 377 11.24 -11.69 19.94
C VAL A 377 10.65 -12.36 21.18
N ASP A 378 10.10 -13.56 20.99
CA ASP A 378 9.59 -14.39 22.07
C ASP A 378 10.76 -14.96 22.88
N ALA A 379 10.80 -14.73 24.19
CA ALA A 379 11.89 -15.20 25.04
C ALA A 379 11.89 -16.73 25.27
N VAL A 380 10.74 -17.40 25.11
CA VAL A 380 10.60 -18.86 25.25
C VAL A 380 10.98 -19.55 23.93
N ASN A 381 10.43 -19.05 22.80
CA ASN A 381 10.56 -19.72 21.50
C ASN A 381 11.63 -19.12 20.59
N GLY A 382 12.22 -17.98 20.94
CA GLY A 382 13.05 -17.16 20.05
C GLY A 382 14.26 -17.90 19.47
N MET A 383 14.93 -18.75 20.25
CA MET A 383 16.05 -19.56 19.76
C MET A 383 15.59 -20.50 18.63
N ALA A 384 14.51 -21.25 18.85
CA ALA A 384 13.96 -22.15 17.85
C ALA A 384 13.43 -21.38 16.63
N THR A 385 12.84 -20.21 16.81
CA THR A 385 12.36 -19.38 15.70
C THR A 385 13.52 -18.91 14.81
N LEU A 386 14.64 -18.47 15.41
CA LEU A 386 15.84 -18.08 14.67
C LEU A 386 16.49 -19.26 13.94
N ASP A 387 16.45 -20.46 14.54
CA ASP A 387 17.00 -21.67 13.93
C ASP A 387 16.17 -22.22 12.77
N ASN A 388 14.86 -21.94 12.72
CA ASN A 388 13.97 -22.52 11.73
C ASN A 388 13.52 -21.54 10.63
N HIS A 389 13.77 -20.23 10.80
CA HIS A 389 13.25 -19.22 9.88
C HIS A 389 14.28 -18.14 9.56
N GLU A 390 14.73 -18.11 8.31
CA GLU A 390 15.68 -17.10 7.81
C GLU A 390 15.11 -15.68 7.93
N GLU A 391 13.80 -15.51 7.78
CA GLU A 391 13.09 -14.24 7.96
C GLU A 391 13.26 -13.69 9.38
N ALA A 392 13.26 -14.56 10.40
CA ALA A 392 13.46 -14.14 11.79
C ALA A 392 14.86 -13.58 12.02
N VAL A 393 15.88 -14.20 11.40
CA VAL A 393 17.27 -13.73 11.45
C VAL A 393 17.40 -12.36 10.78
N LYS A 394 16.79 -12.18 9.59
CA LYS A 394 16.74 -10.87 8.90
C LYS A 394 16.03 -9.79 9.73
N GLN A 395 14.92 -10.12 10.37
CA GLN A 395 14.17 -9.19 11.21
C GLN A 395 15.00 -8.71 12.40
N ALA A 396 15.67 -9.64 13.11
CA ALA A 396 16.56 -9.30 14.22
C ALA A 396 17.78 -8.48 13.74
N ALA A 397 18.41 -8.89 12.64
CA ALA A 397 19.55 -8.20 12.05
C ALA A 397 19.21 -6.78 11.61
N MET A 398 18.07 -6.56 10.95
CA MET A 398 17.71 -5.25 10.42
C MET A 398 17.03 -4.33 11.44
N ALA A 399 16.67 -4.82 12.63
CA ALA A 399 15.99 -4.05 13.65
C ALA A 399 16.82 -2.84 14.14
N ASP A 400 16.17 -1.70 14.36
CA ASP A 400 16.74 -0.62 15.17
C ASP A 400 16.63 -0.92 16.66
N ARG A 401 15.66 -1.79 17.02
CA ARG A 401 15.39 -2.19 18.38
C ARG A 401 14.73 -3.56 18.44
N ILE A 402 15.13 -4.35 19.42
CA ILE A 402 14.60 -5.67 19.68
C ILE A 402 13.88 -5.66 21.02
N ILE A 403 12.63 -6.11 21.05
CA ILE A 403 11.80 -6.20 22.25
C ILE A 403 11.62 -7.67 22.59
N LEU A 404 12.20 -8.09 23.69
CA LEU A 404 12.00 -9.42 24.25
C LEU A 404 10.65 -9.46 24.95
N THR A 405 9.78 -10.35 24.50
CA THR A 405 8.43 -10.57 25.03
C THR A 405 8.39 -11.88 25.81
N LYS A 406 7.43 -11.99 26.74
CA LYS A 406 7.25 -13.20 27.58
C LYS A 406 8.47 -13.51 28.48
N THR A 407 9.24 -12.50 28.87
CA THR A 407 10.36 -12.67 29.80
C THR A 407 9.91 -12.95 31.23
N ASP A 408 8.63 -12.74 31.52
CA ASP A 408 7.97 -13.06 32.78
C ASP A 408 7.68 -14.57 32.97
N LEU A 409 7.78 -15.37 31.91
CA LEU A 409 7.53 -16.81 31.96
C LEU A 409 8.73 -17.58 32.54
N PRO A 410 8.53 -18.51 33.49
CA PRO A 410 9.61 -19.31 34.08
C PRO A 410 10.46 -20.07 33.05
N GLU A 411 9.85 -20.52 31.97
CA GLU A 411 10.49 -21.25 30.86
C GLU A 411 11.48 -20.37 30.09
N ALA A 412 11.26 -19.06 30.03
CA ALA A 412 12.16 -18.11 29.37
C ALA A 412 13.45 -17.88 30.17
N GLN A 413 13.38 -17.93 31.50
CA GLN A 413 14.46 -17.48 32.39
C GLN A 413 15.79 -18.24 32.15
N ALA A 414 15.70 -19.53 31.82
CA ALA A 414 16.88 -20.38 31.61
C ALA A 414 17.58 -20.11 30.25
N GLY A 415 16.82 -19.79 29.19
CA GLY A 415 17.34 -19.57 27.84
C GLY A 415 17.65 -18.11 27.51
N LEU A 416 17.13 -17.16 28.29
CA LEU A 416 17.21 -15.73 28.04
C LEU A 416 18.64 -15.18 27.86
N PRO A 417 19.65 -15.57 28.68
CA PRO A 417 21.02 -15.09 28.47
C PRO A 417 21.62 -15.52 27.13
N ALA A 418 21.37 -16.77 26.72
CA ALA A 418 21.87 -17.30 25.45
C ALA A 418 21.18 -16.63 24.25
N LEU A 419 19.86 -16.43 24.32
CA LEU A 419 19.11 -15.70 23.30
C LEU A 419 19.62 -14.26 23.15
N LYS A 420 19.87 -13.55 24.26
CA LYS A 420 20.43 -12.19 24.24
C LYS A 420 21.83 -12.15 23.61
N ALA A 421 22.67 -13.13 23.90
CA ALA A 421 24.01 -13.21 23.30
C ALA A 421 23.92 -13.36 21.78
N ARG A 422 23.08 -14.30 21.30
CA ARG A 422 22.85 -14.51 19.86
C ARG A 422 22.30 -13.27 19.16
N LEU A 423 21.30 -12.60 19.74
CA LEU A 423 20.74 -11.37 19.17
C LEU A 423 21.77 -10.23 19.09
N ARG A 424 22.69 -10.13 20.07
CA ARG A 424 23.79 -9.16 20.02
C ARG A 424 24.80 -9.48 18.93
N THR A 425 25.11 -10.75 18.68
CA THR A 425 25.98 -11.14 17.55
C THR A 425 25.32 -10.83 16.21
N LEU A 426 24.01 -11.08 16.08
CA LEU A 426 23.27 -10.74 14.85
C LEU A 426 23.19 -9.23 14.60
N ASN A 427 22.97 -8.45 15.66
CA ASN A 427 22.82 -7.00 15.58
C ASN A 427 23.38 -6.31 16.84
N PRO A 428 24.68 -6.01 16.86
CA PRO A 428 25.31 -5.32 17.98
C PRO A 428 24.75 -3.90 18.21
N GLY A 429 24.23 -3.25 17.16
CA GLY A 429 23.71 -1.89 17.23
C GLY A 429 22.27 -1.76 17.75
N ALA A 430 21.51 -2.85 17.85
CA ALA A 430 20.13 -2.78 18.34
C ALA A 430 20.06 -2.65 19.86
N ASP A 431 19.21 -1.73 20.34
CA ASP A 431 18.81 -1.78 21.76
C ASP A 431 17.94 -3.00 22.00
N ILE A 432 18.32 -3.84 22.97
CA ILE A 432 17.51 -4.98 23.40
C ILE A 432 16.79 -4.57 24.69
N LEU A 433 15.46 -4.57 24.66
CA LEU A 433 14.60 -4.24 25.80
C LEU A 433 13.76 -5.45 26.20
N GLU A 434 13.45 -5.57 27.49
CA GLU A 434 12.51 -6.56 28.00
C GLU A 434 11.13 -5.94 28.24
N ALA A 435 10.08 -6.57 27.73
CA ALA A 435 8.70 -6.14 27.93
C ALA A 435 8.35 -6.19 29.43
N GLY A 436 8.14 -5.01 30.05
CA GLY A 436 7.77 -4.90 31.47
C GLY A 436 8.73 -4.08 32.33
N GLU A 437 9.91 -3.69 31.84
CA GLU A 437 10.75 -2.72 32.56
C GLU A 437 10.12 -1.31 32.57
N GLU A 438 10.32 -0.50 33.61
CA GLU A 438 9.88 0.92 33.64
C GLU A 438 10.44 1.73 32.44
N ARG A 439 11.57 1.28 31.86
CA ARG A 439 12.17 1.82 30.63
C ARG A 439 11.43 1.44 29.34
N THR A 440 10.39 0.61 29.39
CA THR A 440 9.51 0.25 28.27
C THR A 440 8.23 1.07 28.18
N GLY A 441 8.20 2.27 28.79
CA GLY A 441 7.13 3.24 28.54
C GLY A 441 6.98 3.54 27.05
N TYR A 442 5.76 3.87 26.60
CA TYR A 442 5.39 4.16 25.20
C TYR A 442 6.40 5.07 24.46
N ALA A 443 7.00 6.04 25.15
CA ALA A 443 7.98 6.95 24.57
C ALA A 443 9.33 6.28 24.21
N ALA A 444 9.72 5.23 24.92
CA ALA A 444 10.97 4.55 24.68
C ALA A 444 10.94 3.84 23.33
N LEU A 445 9.85 3.14 22.98
CA LEU A 445 9.73 2.27 21.80
C LEU A 445 9.94 2.98 20.44
N PHE A 446 9.77 4.30 20.39
CA PHE A 446 9.84 5.09 19.17
C PHE A 446 10.98 6.11 19.21
N GLU A 447 11.22 6.82 18.10
CA GLU A 447 12.36 7.75 17.91
C GLU A 447 13.70 7.02 17.73
N CYS A 448 13.71 6.01 16.86
CA CYS A 448 14.93 5.27 16.47
C CYS A 448 15.78 6.01 15.43
N GLY A 449 15.21 7.02 14.75
CA GLY A 449 15.87 7.70 13.63
C GLY A 449 16.83 8.82 14.05
N LEU A 450 17.62 9.29 13.08
CA LEU A 450 18.65 10.32 13.22
C LEU A 450 18.21 11.63 13.90
N TYR A 451 16.97 12.06 13.67
CA TYR A 451 16.46 13.37 14.10
C TYR A 451 15.38 13.21 15.17
N ASN A 452 15.59 13.86 16.33
CA ASN A 452 14.62 13.88 17.41
C ASN A 452 13.71 15.14 17.30
N PRO A 453 12.38 14.99 17.14
CA PRO A 453 11.45 16.11 16.98
C PRO A 453 11.33 17.02 18.20
N GLN A 454 11.58 16.50 19.41
CA GLN A 454 11.46 17.24 20.66
C GLN A 454 12.68 18.11 20.92
N THR A 455 13.88 17.61 20.61
CA THR A 455 15.15 18.35 20.80
C THR A 455 15.58 19.13 19.56
N LYS A 456 14.95 18.87 18.40
CA LYS A 456 15.33 19.42 17.08
C LYS A 456 16.82 19.21 16.73
N SER A 457 17.42 18.15 17.27
CA SER A 457 18.84 17.81 17.06
C SER A 457 18.98 16.47 16.35
N ALA A 458 20.06 16.33 15.58
CA ALA A 458 20.47 15.07 14.99
C ALA A 458 21.42 14.34 15.95
N ASP A 459 21.03 13.18 16.48
CA ASP A 459 21.87 12.35 17.35
C ASP A 459 22.43 11.17 16.55
N VAL A 460 23.47 11.47 15.76
CA VAL A 460 24.13 10.51 14.86
C VAL A 460 24.78 9.36 15.63
N ARG A 461 25.34 9.62 16.82
CA ARG A 461 26.06 8.61 17.61
C ARG A 461 25.10 7.56 18.17
N ARG A 462 23.95 7.99 18.70
CA ARG A 462 22.85 7.09 19.11
C ARG A 462 22.26 6.30 17.94
N TRP A 463 22.24 6.88 16.75
CA TRP A 463 21.68 6.25 15.55
C TRP A 463 22.62 5.25 14.86
N LEU A 464 23.94 5.49 14.88
CA LEU A 464 24.95 4.61 14.28
C LEU A 464 25.46 3.52 15.23
N LYS A 465 25.67 3.85 16.52
CA LYS A 465 26.20 2.92 17.54
C LYS A 465 27.37 2.05 17.09
N ALA A 466 28.30 2.62 16.31
CA ALA A 466 29.40 1.85 15.74
C ALA A 466 30.35 1.24 16.77
N GLU A 467 30.44 1.82 17.97
CA GLU A 467 31.22 1.28 19.09
C GLU A 467 30.78 -0.14 19.48
N ALA A 468 29.48 -0.45 19.33
CA ALA A 468 28.96 -1.79 19.63
C ALA A 468 29.47 -2.87 18.65
N TYR A 469 29.96 -2.48 17.48
CA TYR A 469 30.50 -3.38 16.47
C TYR A 469 32.01 -3.62 16.62
N GLU A 470 32.66 -3.01 17.64
CA GLU A 470 34.10 -3.15 17.89
C GLU A 470 34.44 -4.21 18.95
N ASP A 471 33.51 -4.48 19.88
CA ASP A 471 33.76 -5.33 21.06
C ASP A 471 33.96 -6.84 20.74
N GLU A 472 33.62 -7.30 19.54
CA GLU A 472 33.88 -8.69 19.11
C GLU A 472 35.33 -8.93 18.62
N HIS A 473 36.19 -7.90 18.55
CA HIS A 473 37.58 -8.03 18.05
C HIS A 473 38.65 -8.26 19.13
N HIS A 474 38.27 -8.45 20.40
CA HIS A 474 39.20 -8.93 21.43
C HIS A 474 39.26 -10.46 21.52
N GLY A 475 39.31 -11.13 20.37
CA GLY A 475 39.67 -12.54 20.25
C GLY A 475 41.17 -12.70 19.97
N HIS A 476 41.97 -12.79 21.04
CA HIS A 476 43.35 -13.30 21.07
C HIS A 476 44.26 -13.05 19.84
N GLY A 477 44.65 -11.79 19.64
CA GLY A 477 45.89 -11.50 18.92
C GLY A 477 47.08 -11.90 19.78
N HIS A 478 47.53 -13.16 19.68
CA HIS A 478 48.88 -13.50 20.15
C HIS A 478 49.88 -12.73 19.29
N VAL A 479 50.44 -11.66 19.87
CA VAL A 479 51.66 -11.04 19.39
C VAL A 479 52.78 -12.05 19.63
N CYS A 480 53.20 -12.77 18.60
CA CYS A 480 54.46 -13.51 18.63
C CYS A 480 55.60 -12.49 18.65
N GLY A 481 56.13 -12.22 19.84
CA GLY A 481 57.47 -11.65 20.00
C GLY A 481 58.54 -12.67 19.57
N PRO A 482 59.80 -12.26 19.39
CA PRO A 482 60.82 -13.07 18.72
C PRO A 482 61.27 -14.36 19.43
N ASP A 483 60.67 -14.75 20.55
CA ASP A 483 61.15 -15.85 21.41
C ASP A 483 60.00 -16.74 21.95
N CYS A 484 59.20 -17.35 21.06
CA CYS A 484 58.30 -18.44 21.47
C CYS A 484 58.57 -19.71 20.66
N GLY A 485 59.42 -20.58 21.22
CA GLY A 485 59.59 -21.96 20.79
C GLY A 485 58.57 -22.86 21.49
N HIS A 486 57.69 -23.51 20.74
CA HIS A 486 56.96 -24.68 21.20
C HIS A 486 56.84 -25.70 20.08
N ASP A 487 57.32 -26.90 20.38
CA ASP A 487 57.50 -28.04 19.51
C ASP A 487 56.18 -28.56 18.91
N HIS A 488 56.23 -28.86 17.61
CA HIS A 488 55.19 -29.59 16.89
C HIS A 488 55.23 -31.07 17.27
N HIS A 489 54.20 -31.55 17.97
CA HIS A 489 53.91 -32.98 18.04
C HIS A 489 52.66 -33.33 17.22
N HIS A 490 52.93 -33.89 16.04
CA HIS A 490 51.98 -34.67 15.27
C HIS A 490 51.60 -35.95 16.04
N HIS A 491 50.30 -36.18 16.23
CA HIS A 491 49.80 -37.52 16.52
C HIS A 491 48.67 -37.86 15.54
N ASP A 492 49.02 -38.70 14.58
CA ASP A 492 48.11 -39.53 13.81
C ASP A 492 47.46 -40.58 14.73
N HIS A 493 46.13 -40.67 14.72
CA HIS A 493 45.43 -41.88 15.13
C HIS A 493 44.22 -42.14 14.21
N HIS A 494 44.35 -43.17 13.39
CA HIS A 494 43.26 -43.92 12.78
C HIS A 494 42.60 -44.84 13.83
N HIS A 495 41.27 -44.95 13.83
CA HIS A 495 40.54 -46.22 14.02
C HIS A 495 39.10 -46.15 13.48
N ASP A 496 38.73 -47.17 12.71
CA ASP A 496 37.39 -47.50 12.20
C ASP A 496 36.48 -48.13 13.27
N HIS A 497 35.18 -47.80 13.26
CA HIS A 497 34.02 -48.71 13.09
C HIS A 497 32.69 -48.15 13.64
N HIS A 498 31.65 -48.23 12.77
CA HIS A 498 30.18 -48.25 12.94
C HIS A 498 29.55 -48.08 14.35
N ASN A 499 28.60 -47.15 14.51
CA ASN A 499 27.14 -47.41 14.40
C ASN A 499 26.30 -46.13 14.65
N ASP A 500 25.17 -46.02 13.95
CA ASP A 500 23.93 -45.26 14.25
C ASP A 500 23.96 -44.08 15.24
N GLN A 501 23.77 -42.87 14.74
CA GLN A 501 22.56 -42.05 14.93
C GLN A 501 22.75 -40.66 14.31
N GLY A 502 21.77 -40.23 13.53
CA GLY A 502 21.80 -38.97 12.78
C GLY A 502 21.93 -37.77 13.70
N TYR A 503 23.10 -37.13 13.68
CA TYR A 503 23.22 -35.73 14.04
C TYR A 503 23.03 -34.92 12.77
N ALA A 504 21.83 -34.38 12.61
CA ALA A 504 21.57 -33.32 11.67
C ALA A 504 22.58 -32.19 11.96
N HIS A 505 23.44 -31.89 10.99
CA HIS A 505 24.15 -30.63 10.98
C HIS A 505 23.08 -29.53 10.91
N HIS A 506 22.71 -28.98 12.06
CA HIS A 506 21.92 -27.76 12.13
C HIS A 506 22.78 -26.65 11.53
N HIS A 507 22.59 -26.39 10.24
CA HIS A 507 23.09 -25.18 9.60
C HIS A 507 22.40 -24.01 10.30
N HIS A 508 23.09 -23.36 11.24
CA HIS A 508 22.58 -22.13 11.81
C HIS A 508 22.45 -21.10 10.68
N HIS A 509 21.23 -20.63 10.43
CA HIS A 509 20.93 -19.63 9.39
C HIS A 509 21.65 -18.28 9.62
N ASP A 510 22.29 -18.12 10.78
CA ASP A 510 23.03 -16.93 11.21
C ASP A 510 24.30 -16.69 10.36
N ASP A 511 24.98 -17.74 9.87
CA ASP A 511 26.26 -17.60 9.14
C ASP A 511 26.15 -16.80 7.84
N ALA A 512 24.95 -16.74 7.28
CA ALA A 512 24.63 -16.04 6.05
C ALA A 512 24.53 -14.52 6.24
N ILE A 513 24.18 -14.02 7.43
CA ILE A 513 23.94 -12.59 7.69
C ILE A 513 25.01 -12.02 8.61
N ARG A 514 25.66 -10.93 8.19
CA ARG A 514 26.76 -10.30 8.94
C ARG A 514 26.55 -8.81 9.07
N SER A 515 26.89 -8.28 10.24
CA SER A 515 26.78 -6.86 10.56
C SER A 515 28.13 -6.32 11.04
N PHE A 516 28.71 -5.33 10.34
CA PHE A 516 30.04 -4.79 10.65
C PHE A 516 30.13 -3.29 10.35
N SER A 517 31.20 -2.64 10.83
CA SER A 517 31.45 -1.21 10.62
C SER A 517 32.74 -0.92 9.84
N LEU A 518 32.71 0.09 8.97
CA LEU A 518 33.85 0.62 8.23
C LEU A 518 34.14 2.03 8.72
N ARG A 519 35.41 2.32 9.04
CA ARG A 519 35.88 3.62 9.51
C ARG A 519 36.95 4.19 8.60
N HIS A 520 36.91 5.50 8.39
CA HIS A 520 37.95 6.22 7.66
C HIS A 520 38.15 7.64 8.19
N ASP A 521 39.39 7.97 8.54
CA ASP A 521 39.74 9.21 9.25
C ASP A 521 39.96 10.43 8.34
N ALA A 522 39.99 10.25 7.01
CA ALA A 522 40.25 11.33 6.06
C ALA A 522 38.99 11.73 5.26
N PRO A 523 38.92 12.98 4.76
CA PRO A 523 37.83 13.41 3.89
C PRO A 523 37.85 12.65 2.55
N ILE A 524 36.68 12.17 2.13
CA ILE A 524 36.47 11.41 0.89
C ILE A 524 35.86 12.33 -0.17
N PRO A 525 36.40 12.41 -1.39
CA PRO A 525 35.76 13.15 -2.48
C PRO A 525 34.36 12.58 -2.80
N VAL A 526 33.36 13.45 -3.04
CA VAL A 526 31.97 13.02 -3.33
C VAL A 526 31.94 11.99 -4.46
N SER A 527 32.67 12.25 -5.55
CA SER A 527 32.71 11.37 -6.73
C SER A 527 33.23 9.97 -6.42
N THR A 528 34.24 9.86 -5.55
CA THR A 528 34.80 8.58 -5.10
C THR A 528 33.78 7.81 -4.28
N PHE A 529 33.09 8.52 -3.39
CA PHE A 529 32.08 7.94 -2.52
C PHE A 529 30.83 7.49 -3.32
N GLU A 530 30.35 8.30 -4.26
CA GLU A 530 29.24 7.93 -5.16
C GLU A 530 29.58 6.70 -6.01
N MET A 531 30.81 6.60 -6.52
CA MET A 531 31.27 5.45 -7.30
C MET A 531 31.30 4.16 -6.47
N PHE A 532 31.74 4.24 -5.21
CA PHE A 532 31.67 3.12 -4.27
C PHE A 532 30.21 2.67 -4.06
N LEU A 533 29.30 3.62 -3.82
CA LEU A 533 27.88 3.31 -3.64
C LEU A 533 27.26 2.68 -4.88
N ASP A 534 27.57 3.20 -6.07
CA ASP A 534 27.05 2.69 -7.34
C ASP A 534 27.54 1.28 -7.64
N LEU A 535 28.80 0.97 -7.37
CA LEU A 535 29.36 -0.36 -7.56
C LEU A 535 28.77 -1.37 -6.56
N LEU A 536 28.67 -0.99 -5.29
CA LEU A 536 28.06 -1.82 -4.25
C LEU A 536 26.59 -2.11 -4.57
N ARG A 537 25.85 -1.09 -5.03
CA ARG A 537 24.44 -1.19 -5.44
C ARG A 537 24.25 -2.09 -6.66
N SER A 538 25.06 -1.89 -7.70
CA SER A 538 24.89 -2.60 -8.99
C SER A 538 25.28 -4.06 -8.90
N THR A 539 26.33 -4.38 -8.13
CA THR A 539 26.90 -5.73 -8.07
C THR A 539 26.29 -6.56 -6.95
N HIS A 540 26.00 -5.95 -5.79
CA HIS A 540 25.64 -6.68 -4.56
C HIS A 540 24.38 -6.13 -3.87
N GLY A 541 23.57 -5.31 -4.56
CA GLY A 541 22.45 -4.62 -3.92
C GLY A 541 21.36 -5.53 -3.31
N GLU A 542 21.24 -6.80 -3.72
CA GLU A 542 20.31 -7.76 -3.08
C GLU A 542 20.91 -8.40 -1.83
N LYS A 543 22.24 -8.44 -1.77
CA LYS A 543 23.03 -8.92 -0.63
C LYS A 543 23.24 -7.85 0.43
N LEU A 544 22.97 -6.58 0.13
CA LEU A 544 23.04 -5.49 1.10
C LEU A 544 21.69 -5.33 1.79
N LEU A 545 21.52 -5.87 3.00
CA LEU A 545 20.25 -5.75 3.72
C LEU A 545 20.02 -4.34 4.24
N ARG A 546 21.05 -3.70 4.81
CA ARG A 546 20.95 -2.34 5.34
C ARG A 546 22.30 -1.63 5.35
N MET A 547 22.30 -0.33 5.14
CA MET A 547 23.48 0.53 5.33
C MET A 547 23.10 1.85 5.99
N LYS A 548 23.85 2.25 7.00
CA LYS A 548 23.77 3.57 7.62
C LYS A 548 25.16 4.16 7.73
N GLY A 549 25.29 5.47 7.62
CA GLY A 549 26.59 6.07 7.83
C GLY A 549 26.58 7.58 7.90
N ILE A 550 27.67 8.10 8.44
CA ILE A 550 28.07 9.50 8.36
C ILE A 550 29.38 9.57 7.59
N VAL A 551 29.47 10.47 6.62
CA VAL A 551 30.59 10.55 5.69
C VAL A 551 31.19 11.95 5.74
N GLN A 552 32.50 12.00 5.92
CA GLN A 552 33.28 13.21 5.81
C GLN A 552 33.62 13.45 4.34
N ILE A 553 33.03 14.49 3.75
CA ILE A 553 33.21 14.83 2.34
C ILE A 553 34.33 15.87 2.17
N ALA A 554 35.22 15.68 1.19
CA ALA A 554 36.37 16.56 0.97
C ALA A 554 35.97 17.98 0.51
N GLU A 555 34.88 18.09 -0.25
CA GLU A 555 34.36 19.34 -0.81
C GLU A 555 33.67 20.23 0.25
N ASP A 556 33.22 19.66 1.36
CA ASP A 556 32.59 20.38 2.47
C ASP A 556 32.85 19.66 3.82
N PRO A 557 34.10 19.71 4.35
CA PRO A 557 34.50 18.90 5.50
C PRO A 557 33.81 19.27 6.81
N ASP A 558 33.22 20.46 6.93
CA ASP A 558 32.53 20.94 8.12
C ASP A 558 31.08 20.46 8.21
N ARG A 559 30.52 19.96 7.10
CA ARG A 559 29.13 19.50 7.00
C ARG A 559 29.07 18.04 6.54
N PRO A 560 28.90 17.09 7.47
CA PRO A 560 28.89 15.68 7.10
C PRO A 560 27.65 15.30 6.30
N VAL A 561 27.81 14.30 5.46
CA VAL A 561 26.72 13.68 4.71
C VAL A 561 26.25 12.43 5.44
N VAL A 562 24.94 12.33 5.66
CA VAL A 562 24.32 11.12 6.22
C VAL A 562 23.73 10.28 5.10
N ILE A 563 24.05 9.00 5.14
CA ILE A 563 23.54 8.00 4.21
C ILE A 563 22.67 6.98 4.92
N HIS A 564 21.60 6.60 4.25
CA HIS A 564 20.74 5.51 4.67
C HIS A 564 20.29 4.74 3.43
N GLY A 565 20.55 3.44 3.41
CA GLY A 565 20.18 2.55 2.33
C GLY A 565 19.62 1.24 2.82
N VAL A 566 18.74 0.69 1.99
CA VAL A 566 18.16 -0.64 2.13
C VAL A 566 18.24 -1.29 0.75
N GLN A 567 18.99 -2.38 0.63
CA GLN A 567 19.25 -3.01 -0.65
C GLN A 567 19.78 -2.03 -1.71
N LYS A 568 19.13 -2.00 -2.87
CA LYS A 568 19.51 -1.17 -4.01
C LYS A 568 19.07 0.30 -3.85
N ILE A 569 18.30 0.65 -2.82
CA ILE A 569 17.74 1.99 -2.64
C ILE A 569 18.50 2.74 -1.56
N PHE A 570 19.00 3.92 -1.94
CA PHE A 570 19.61 4.90 -1.04
C PHE A 570 18.78 6.17 -1.05
N HIS A 571 18.52 6.73 0.13
CA HIS A 571 17.92 8.05 0.23
C HIS A 571 18.91 9.11 -0.31
N PRO A 572 18.44 10.19 -0.94
CA PRO A 572 19.28 11.33 -1.27
C PRO A 572 20.17 11.72 -0.07
N PRO A 573 21.49 11.82 -0.24
CA PRO A 573 22.40 12.06 0.88
C PRO A 573 22.03 13.37 1.59
N ALA A 574 21.72 13.28 2.89
CA ALA A 574 21.27 14.44 3.66
C ALA A 574 22.48 15.10 4.33
N ARG A 575 22.74 16.38 4.02
CA ARG A 575 23.81 17.14 4.67
C ARG A 575 23.37 17.65 6.04
N LEU A 576 24.15 17.36 7.07
CA LEU A 576 23.96 17.97 8.37
C LEU A 576 24.48 19.42 8.39
N PRO A 577 23.89 20.30 9.23
CA PRO A 577 24.35 21.67 9.37
C PRO A 577 25.71 21.77 10.08
N GLN A 578 26.06 20.79 10.92
CA GLN A 578 27.33 20.70 11.64
C GLN A 578 27.61 19.25 12.03
N TRP A 579 28.87 18.96 12.37
CA TRP A 579 29.24 17.66 12.94
C TRP A 579 28.56 17.42 14.31
N PRO A 580 28.10 16.18 14.57
CA PRO A 580 27.75 15.76 15.93
C PRO A 580 28.98 15.81 16.85
N GLN A 581 28.79 15.95 18.16
CA GLN A 581 29.90 15.97 19.12
C GLN A 581 30.72 14.67 19.05
N GLY A 582 32.02 14.78 18.79
CA GLY A 582 32.91 13.63 18.66
C GLY A 582 34.02 13.82 17.63
N LYS A 583 34.70 12.73 17.29
CA LYS A 583 35.74 12.69 16.25
C LYS A 583 35.11 12.84 14.86
N ARG A 584 35.70 13.68 14.01
CA ARG A 584 35.28 13.84 12.61
C ARG A 584 35.88 12.71 11.81
N GLU A 585 35.09 11.69 11.53
CA GLU A 585 35.50 10.54 10.73
C GLU A 585 34.31 10.03 9.91
N THR A 586 34.61 9.37 8.79
CA THR A 586 33.62 8.60 8.06
C THR A 586 33.37 7.28 8.78
N LEU A 587 32.10 6.97 9.02
CA LEU A 587 31.66 5.77 9.69
C LEU A 587 30.45 5.18 8.96
N LEU A 588 30.58 3.95 8.50
CA LEU A 588 29.54 3.19 7.81
C LEU A 588 29.25 1.92 8.61
N VAL A 589 27.98 1.59 8.81
CA VAL A 589 27.50 0.32 9.36
C VAL A 589 26.75 -0.40 8.24
N LEU A 590 27.18 -1.62 7.95
CA LEU A 590 26.62 -2.44 6.88
C LEU A 590 26.10 -3.76 7.45
N ILE A 591 24.94 -4.18 6.94
CA ILE A 591 24.33 -5.47 7.21
C ILE A 591 24.19 -6.17 5.87
N VAL A 592 24.85 -7.31 5.71
CA VAL A 592 24.95 -8.03 4.43
C VAL A 592 24.52 -9.47 4.57
N LYS A 593 24.06 -10.06 3.47
CA LYS A 593 23.70 -11.47 3.32
C LYS A 593 24.59 -12.13 2.26
N ASP A 594 25.22 -13.24 2.58
CA ASP A 594 26.08 -14.03 1.67
C ASP A 594 27.17 -13.20 0.97
N LEU A 595 27.68 -12.19 1.68
CA LEU A 595 28.75 -11.30 1.22
C LEU A 595 29.85 -11.24 2.29
N PRO A 596 31.09 -11.64 1.96
CA PRO A 596 32.19 -11.56 2.92
C PRO A 596 32.50 -10.11 3.31
N GLU A 597 32.67 -9.84 4.60
CA GLU A 597 33.11 -8.53 5.10
C GLU A 597 34.42 -8.09 4.43
N ALA A 598 35.38 -9.01 4.31
CA ALA A 598 36.68 -8.76 3.68
C ALA A 598 36.52 -8.15 2.29
N TYR A 599 35.60 -8.67 1.48
CA TYR A 599 35.34 -8.14 0.14
C TYR A 599 34.84 -6.69 0.16
N VAL A 600 33.92 -6.35 1.07
CA VAL A 600 33.36 -4.98 1.18
C VAL A 600 34.41 -4.01 1.72
N ARG A 601 35.19 -4.43 2.70
CA ARG A 601 36.29 -3.64 3.27
C ARG A 601 37.38 -3.39 2.23
N GLU A 602 37.76 -4.42 1.47
CA GLU A 602 38.71 -4.31 0.36
C GLU A 602 38.22 -3.38 -0.74
N LEU A 603 36.94 -3.48 -1.10
CA LEU A 603 36.34 -2.56 -2.07
C LEU A 603 36.40 -1.12 -1.59
N PHE A 604 36.04 -0.88 -0.33
CA PHE A 604 36.10 0.45 0.28
C PHE A 604 37.54 1.00 0.33
N ASP A 605 38.51 0.19 0.75
CA ASP A 605 39.93 0.58 0.79
C ASP A 605 40.51 0.86 -0.61
N ALA A 606 40.08 0.12 -1.65
CA ALA A 606 40.49 0.35 -3.04
C ALA A 606 40.03 1.73 -3.56
N PHE A 607 38.79 2.14 -3.25
CA PHE A 607 38.29 3.48 -3.60
C PHE A 607 39.03 4.59 -2.86
N LEU A 608 39.48 4.32 -1.64
CA LEU A 608 40.26 5.24 -0.81
C LEU A 608 41.74 5.31 -1.17
N GLY A 609 42.18 4.56 -2.20
CA GLY A 609 43.56 4.62 -2.69
C GLY A 609 44.58 3.99 -1.73
N ARG A 610 44.16 2.99 -0.94
CA ARG A 610 45.06 2.18 -0.11
C ARG A 610 45.42 0.89 -0.90
N PRO A 611 46.55 0.84 -1.62
CA PRO A 611 46.89 -0.32 -2.43
C PRO A 611 47.23 -1.53 -1.55
N GLY A 612 46.70 -2.70 -1.94
CA GLY A 612 47.19 -4.00 -1.45
C GLY A 612 47.86 -4.76 -2.58
N LEU A 613 48.82 -5.64 -2.25
CA LEU A 613 49.49 -6.51 -3.21
C LEU A 613 48.46 -7.43 -3.90
N ASP A 614 48.54 -7.54 -5.23
CA ASP A 614 47.63 -8.32 -6.11
C ASP A 614 46.14 -7.92 -6.05
N ARG A 615 45.84 -6.61 -5.96
CA ARG A 615 44.47 -6.10 -5.82
C ARG A 615 44.13 -5.00 -6.83
N PRO A 616 42.84 -4.83 -7.20
CA PRO A 616 42.43 -3.78 -8.12
C PRO A 616 42.68 -2.41 -7.50
N ASP A 617 43.48 -1.60 -8.18
CA ASP A 617 43.66 -0.19 -7.84
C ASP A 617 42.59 0.66 -8.54
N ARG A 618 42.51 1.94 -8.15
CA ARG A 618 41.55 2.90 -8.72
C ARG A 618 41.66 2.97 -10.25
N ALA A 619 42.88 2.90 -10.80
CA ALA A 619 43.12 3.01 -12.23
C ALA A 619 42.54 1.79 -13.00
N ALA A 620 42.73 0.58 -12.47
CA ALA A 620 42.20 -0.66 -13.04
C ALA A 620 40.66 -0.70 -13.10
N MET A 621 39.97 -0.02 -12.18
CA MET A 621 38.50 0.05 -12.17
C MET A 621 37.93 1.20 -13.01
N THR A 622 38.58 2.37 -13.04
CA THR A 622 38.11 3.52 -13.81
C THR A 622 38.47 3.48 -15.29
N GLU A 623 39.54 2.75 -15.66
CA GLU A 623 40.04 2.66 -17.04
C GLU A 623 39.82 1.27 -17.65
N ASN A 624 38.80 0.53 -17.21
CA ASN A 624 38.52 -0.81 -17.72
C ASN A 624 37.99 -0.75 -19.18
N PRO A 625 38.71 -1.27 -20.18
CA PRO A 625 38.32 -1.23 -21.59
C PRO A 625 37.11 -2.12 -21.94
N LEU A 626 36.60 -2.93 -20.99
CA LEU A 626 35.37 -3.72 -21.12
C LEU A 626 34.13 -3.01 -20.54
N ALA A 627 34.26 -1.79 -20.03
CA ALA A 627 33.13 -1.00 -19.56
C ALA A 627 32.23 -0.53 -20.73
N ILE A 628 30.90 -0.57 -20.53
CA ILE A 628 29.89 -0.27 -21.55
C ILE A 628 30.08 1.17 -22.12
N PRO A 629 30.04 1.38 -23.45
CA PRO A 629 30.32 2.69 -24.05
C PRO A 629 29.32 3.77 -23.61
N GLY A 630 29.83 4.87 -23.03
CA GLY A 630 29.03 6.01 -22.55
C GLY A 630 29.62 6.74 -21.34
N PHE A 631 30.55 6.08 -20.63
CA PHE A 631 31.28 6.65 -19.50
C PHE A 631 32.67 7.10 -19.95
N SER A 632 32.79 8.34 -20.42
CA SER A 632 34.08 9.02 -20.48
C SER A 632 33.86 10.40 -19.86
N PRO A 633 34.52 10.74 -18.74
CA PRO A 633 34.43 12.08 -18.19
C PRO A 633 35.12 12.99 -19.20
N ARG A 634 34.33 13.83 -19.89
CA ARG A 634 34.90 14.90 -20.71
C ARG A 634 35.72 15.79 -19.75
N ARG A 635 37.00 15.95 -20.10
CA ARG A 635 38.00 16.73 -19.38
C ARG A 635 37.54 18.15 -19.06
#